data_AF-A0A957BGY4-F1
#
_entry.id   AF-A0A957BGY4-F1
#
_cell.length_a   1.000
_cell.length_b   1.000
_cell.length_c   1.000
_cell.angle_alpha   90.00
_cell.angle_beta   90.00
_cell.angle_gamma   90.00
#
_symmetry.space_group_name_H-M   'P 1'
#
loop_
_entity.id
_entity.type
_entity.pdbx_description
1 polymer ?
#
loop_
_entity_poly.entity_id
_entity_poly.type
_entity_poly.pdbx_seq_one_letter_code
_entity_poly.pdbx_strand_id
1 'polypeptide(L)'
;MTHPSFETRARDLVSQMTLDEKISQMMNAAPAIERLGIPEYEWWNECLHGVGRAGIATVFPQAIGMAATWNVPLIHEIATVISDEARAKHHEFARNDNRKRYTGLTFWTPNINIFRDPRWGRG
;
A
#
# COMPACT_ATOMS: atom_id res chain seq x y z
N MET A 1 11.97 15.63 -23.87
CA MET A 1 10.52 15.36 -23.88
C MET A 1 10.04 15.35 -22.44
N THR A 2 9.18 16.29 -22.06
CA THR A 2 8.58 16.29 -20.72
C THR A 2 7.47 15.25 -20.70
N HIS A 3 7.57 14.27 -19.81
CA HIS A 3 6.49 13.31 -19.62
C HIS A 3 5.25 14.06 -19.09
N PRO A 4 4.04 13.70 -19.56
CA PRO A 4 2.80 14.25 -19.00
C PRO A 4 2.72 13.95 -17.49
N SER A 5 2.02 14.82 -16.75
CA SER A 5 1.83 14.65 -15.30
C SER A 5 1.13 13.33 -14.98
N PHE A 6 1.26 12.87 -13.73
CA PHE A 6 0.55 11.68 -13.28
C PHE A 6 -0.97 11.80 -13.50
N GLU A 7 -1.55 12.94 -13.15
CA GLU A 7 -2.99 13.21 -13.27
C GLU A 7 -3.45 13.15 -14.73
N THR A 8 -2.63 13.66 -15.65
CA THR A 8 -2.92 13.62 -17.08
C THR A 8 -2.91 12.19 -17.59
N ARG A 9 -1.90 11.40 -17.21
CA ARG A 9 -1.77 9.99 -17.59
C ARG A 9 -2.90 9.13 -17.01
N ALA A 10 -3.25 9.35 -15.75
CA ALA A 10 -4.33 8.62 -15.08
C ALA A 10 -5.69 8.95 -15.72
N ARG A 11 -5.96 10.24 -16.00
CA ARG A 11 -7.19 10.67 -16.68
C ARG A 11 -7.31 10.07 -18.07
N ASP A 12 -6.22 10.08 -18.83
CA ASP A 12 -6.18 9.49 -20.16
C ASP A 12 -6.50 7.99 -20.09
N LEU A 13 -5.86 7.24 -19.18
CA LEU A 13 -6.11 5.81 -18.98
C LEU A 13 -7.59 5.53 -18.65
N VAL A 14 -8.16 6.27 -17.69
CA VAL A 14 -9.56 6.12 -17.29
C VAL A 14 -10.52 6.52 -18.42
N SER A 15 -10.15 7.48 -19.28
CA SER A 15 -10.99 7.88 -20.42
C SER A 15 -11.11 6.78 -21.48
N GLN A 16 -10.11 5.92 -21.59
CA GLN A 16 -10.10 4.76 -22.48
C GLN A 16 -10.89 3.56 -21.95
N MET A 17 -11.30 3.56 -20.67
CA MET A 17 -12.07 2.49 -20.06
C MET A 17 -13.57 2.59 -20.39
N THR A 18 -14.19 1.44 -20.65
CA THR A 18 -15.65 1.28 -20.66
C THR A 18 -16.24 1.54 -19.28
N LEU A 19 -17.57 1.66 -19.19
CA LEU A 19 -18.24 1.82 -17.90
C LEU A 19 -18.03 0.59 -17.00
N ASP A 20 -18.13 -0.61 -17.56
CA ASP A 20 -17.95 -1.86 -16.81
C ASP A 20 -16.51 -2.01 -16.30
N GLU A 21 -15.51 -1.67 -17.13
CA GLU A 21 -14.11 -1.61 -16.71
C GLU A 21 -13.95 -0.62 -15.54
N LYS A 22 -14.53 0.59 -15.60
CA LYS A 22 -14.48 1.55 -14.49
C LYS A 22 -15.09 1.01 -13.20
N ILE A 23 -16.27 0.39 -13.29
CA ILE A 23 -16.95 -0.21 -12.14
C ILE A 23 -16.09 -1.30 -11.51
N SER A 24 -15.42 -2.13 -12.33
CA SER A 24 -14.53 -3.18 -11.84
C SER A 24 -13.34 -2.64 -11.03
N GLN A 25 -12.92 -1.40 -11.28
CA GLN A 25 -11.81 -0.73 -10.60
C GLN A 25 -12.27 0.08 -9.37
N MET A 26 -13.44 -0.20 -8.78
CA MET A 26 -13.92 0.49 -7.57
C MET A 26 -13.66 -0.29 -6.27
N MET A 27 -13.05 -1.47 -6.37
CA MET A 27 -12.76 -2.35 -5.23
C MET A 27 -11.29 -2.77 -5.21
N ASN A 28 -10.78 -3.07 -4.02
CA ASN A 28 -9.37 -3.35 -3.78
C ASN A 28 -8.79 -4.46 -4.63
N ALA A 29 -9.54 -5.54 -4.84
CA ALA A 29 -9.16 -6.58 -5.77
C ALA A 29 -9.53 -6.17 -7.21
N ALA A 30 -8.85 -5.15 -7.73
CA ALA A 30 -9.12 -4.62 -9.05
C ALA A 30 -8.62 -5.61 -10.12
N PRO A 31 -9.50 -6.12 -10.99
CA PRO A 31 -9.10 -7.09 -12.00
C PRO A 31 -8.24 -6.44 -13.08
N ALA A 32 -7.52 -7.27 -13.84
CA ALA A 32 -6.80 -6.83 -15.02
C ALA A 32 -7.76 -6.26 -16.07
N ILE A 33 -7.28 -5.30 -16.86
CA ILE A 33 -7.95 -4.82 -18.07
C ILE A 33 -7.05 -5.19 -19.24
N GLU A 34 -7.22 -6.42 -19.75
CA GLU A 34 -6.35 -7.03 -20.76
C GLU A 34 -6.26 -6.19 -22.04
N ARG A 35 -7.38 -5.63 -22.49
CA ARG A 35 -7.46 -4.77 -23.68
C ARG A 35 -6.55 -3.55 -23.60
N LEU A 36 -6.31 -3.04 -22.39
CA LEU A 36 -5.44 -1.89 -22.12
C LEU A 36 -4.05 -2.31 -21.63
N GLY A 37 -3.77 -3.61 -21.51
CA GLY A 37 -2.52 -4.13 -20.95
C GLY A 37 -2.31 -3.76 -19.48
N ILE A 38 -3.38 -3.49 -18.73
CA ILE A 38 -3.30 -3.17 -17.30
C ILE A 38 -3.39 -4.48 -16.52
N PRO A 39 -2.36 -4.86 -15.74
CA PRO A 39 -2.43 -6.06 -14.92
C PRO A 39 -3.39 -5.87 -13.74
N GLU A 40 -3.84 -6.98 -13.13
CA GLU A 40 -4.60 -6.91 -11.88
C GLU A 40 -3.79 -6.20 -10.80
N TYR A 41 -4.47 -5.53 -9.87
CA TYR A 41 -3.81 -4.81 -8.79
C TYR A 41 -4.63 -4.88 -7.51
N GLU A 42 -4.03 -5.45 -6.45
CA GLU A 42 -4.60 -5.43 -5.11
C GLU A 42 -4.02 -4.28 -4.28
N TRP A 43 -4.83 -3.25 -4.00
CA TRP A 43 -4.40 -2.10 -3.21
C TRP A 43 -4.57 -2.20 -1.69
N TRP A 44 -5.03 -3.35 -1.19
CA TRP A 44 -5.02 -3.73 0.21
C TRP A 44 -3.67 -4.37 0.56
N ASN A 45 -2.81 -3.55 1.15
CA ASN A 45 -1.61 -3.99 1.85
C ASN A 45 -1.56 -3.39 3.26
N GLU A 46 -0.72 -3.91 4.14
CA GLU A 46 -0.65 -3.53 5.55
C GLU A 46 0.81 -3.33 5.95
N CYS A 47 1.14 -2.26 6.68
CA CYS A 47 2.51 -2.07 7.15
C CYS A 47 2.65 -1.36 8.51
N LEU A 48 1.68 -1.53 9.42
CA LEU A 48 1.54 -0.75 10.65
C LEU A 48 2.81 -0.62 11.50
N HIS A 49 3.63 -1.67 11.54
CA HIS A 49 4.91 -1.70 12.27
C HIS A 49 5.90 -2.67 11.61
N GLY A 50 5.93 -2.68 10.27
CA GLY A 50 6.61 -3.71 9.47
C GLY A 50 5.69 -4.18 8.34
N VAL A 51 6.24 -4.67 7.23
CA VAL A 51 5.41 -5.15 6.11
C VAL A 51 4.60 -6.39 6.54
N GLY A 52 3.28 -6.25 6.55
CA GLY A 52 2.38 -7.27 7.05
C GLY A 52 2.02 -8.31 6.00
N ARG A 53 1.90 -9.58 6.43
CA ARG A 53 1.30 -10.69 5.63
C ARG A 53 1.98 -10.95 4.27
N ALA A 54 3.20 -10.47 4.09
CA ALA A 54 3.99 -10.57 2.86
C ALA A 54 5.31 -11.34 3.11
N GLY A 55 5.21 -12.48 3.78
CA GLY A 55 6.36 -13.31 4.19
C GLY A 55 7.12 -12.77 5.39
N ILE A 56 8.42 -13.10 5.47
CA ILE A 56 9.31 -12.64 6.55
C ILE A 56 9.59 -11.16 6.38
N ALA A 57 9.37 -10.36 7.41
CA ALA A 57 9.68 -8.95 7.41
C ALA A 57 10.22 -8.47 8.76
N THR A 58 10.83 -7.29 8.78
CA THR A 58 11.21 -6.64 10.04
C THR A 58 9.94 -6.31 10.82
N VAL A 59 9.91 -6.65 12.12
CA VAL A 59 8.78 -6.35 13.01
C VAL A 59 9.23 -5.35 14.07
N PHE A 60 8.77 -4.11 13.95
CA PHE A 60 9.03 -3.03 14.88
C PHE A 60 8.06 -3.06 16.08
N PRO A 61 8.30 -2.28 17.15
CA PRO A 61 7.29 -2.07 18.19
C PRO A 61 5.97 -1.56 17.60
N GLN A 62 4.84 -1.89 18.24
CA GLN A 62 3.54 -1.34 17.88
C GLN A 62 3.54 0.19 17.94
N ALA A 63 2.58 0.82 17.26
CA ALA A 63 2.46 2.29 17.20
C ALA A 63 2.56 2.98 18.57
N ILE A 64 1.90 2.43 19.60
CA ILE A 64 1.98 2.95 20.98
C ILE A 64 3.39 2.85 21.58
N GLY A 65 4.12 1.77 21.30
CA GLY A 65 5.50 1.58 21.74
C GLY A 65 6.48 2.53 21.02
N MET A 66 6.28 2.74 19.72
CA MET A 66 7.04 3.74 18.96
C MET A 66 6.75 5.16 19.44
N ALA A 67 5.49 5.50 19.69
CA ALA A 67 5.08 6.81 20.19
C ALA A 67 5.66 7.12 21.58
N ALA A 68 5.79 6.12 22.45
CA ALA A 68 6.39 6.27 23.78
C ALA A 68 7.86 6.74 23.76
N THR A 69 8.54 6.68 22.61
CA THR A 69 9.90 7.22 22.45
C THR A 69 9.96 8.74 22.36
N TRP A 70 8.84 9.40 22.00
CA TRP A 70 8.78 10.83 21.68
C TRP A 70 9.83 11.30 20.64
N ASN A 71 10.30 10.38 19.77
CA ASN A 71 11.37 10.63 18.83
C ASN A 71 10.86 10.61 17.37
N VAL A 72 10.52 11.79 16.85
CA VAL A 72 9.99 11.93 15.48
C VAL A 72 10.99 11.48 14.40
N PRO A 73 12.30 11.84 14.45
CA PRO A 73 13.29 11.31 13.52
C PRO A 73 13.36 9.78 13.49
N LEU A 74 13.29 9.12 14.65
CA LEU A 74 13.32 7.66 14.73
C LEU A 74 12.08 7.03 14.06
N ILE A 75 10.88 7.60 14.28
CA ILE A 75 9.66 7.12 13.62
C ILE A 75 9.78 7.25 12.09
N HIS A 76 10.37 8.35 11.61
CA HIS A 76 10.62 8.54 10.19
C HIS A 76 11.62 7.51 9.64
N GLU A 77 12.71 7.23 10.36
CA GLU A 77 13.68 6.19 9.96
C GLU A 77 13.03 4.80 9.87
N ILE A 78 12.22 4.42 10.87
CA ILE A 78 11.46 3.17 10.85
C ILE A 78 10.53 3.11 9.62
N ALA A 79 9.79 4.19 9.35
CA ALA A 79 8.91 4.26 8.19
C ALA A 79 9.68 4.13 6.86
N THR A 80 10.88 4.73 6.76
CA THR A 80 11.76 4.57 5.61
C THR A 80 12.16 3.11 5.42
N VAL A 81 12.62 2.42 6.48
CA VAL A 81 12.99 1.00 6.41
C VAL A 81 11.80 0.14 5.95
N ILE A 82 10.61 0.38 6.51
CA ILE A 82 9.38 -0.31 6.10
C ILE A 82 9.08 -0.06 4.61
N SER A 83 9.25 1.17 4.14
CA SER A 83 8.98 1.54 2.74
C SER A 83 9.96 0.90 1.74
N ASP A 84 11.23 0.79 2.10
CA ASP A 84 12.26 0.12 1.29
C ASP A 84 11.98 -1.39 1.21
N GLU A 85 11.67 -2.01 2.36
CA GLU A 85 11.30 -3.42 2.42
C GLU A 85 10.01 -3.71 1.61
N ALA A 86 9.00 -2.84 1.73
CA ALA A 86 7.76 -2.91 0.96
C ALA A 86 8.03 -2.86 -0.55
N ARG A 87 8.88 -1.95 -1.01
CA ARG A 87 9.25 -1.81 -2.43
C ARG A 87 10.00 -3.05 -2.94
N ALA A 88 10.95 -3.56 -2.15
CA ALA A 88 11.69 -4.77 -2.49
C ALA A 88 10.74 -5.98 -2.65
N LYS A 89 9.83 -6.16 -1.69
CA LYS A 89 8.81 -7.23 -1.74
C LYS A 89 7.88 -7.09 -2.94
N HIS A 90 7.37 -5.89 -3.21
CA HIS A 90 6.54 -5.63 -4.37
C HIS A 90 7.23 -6.06 -5.68
N HIS A 91 8.49 -5.68 -5.86
CA HIS A 91 9.25 -6.08 -7.05
C HIS A 91 9.44 -7.60 -7.13
N GLU A 92 9.69 -8.28 -6.01
CA GLU A 92 9.82 -9.73 -5.99
C GLU A 92 8.51 -10.44 -6.36
N PHE A 93 7.38 -10.01 -5.80
CA PHE A 93 6.07 -10.56 -6.18
C PHE A 93 5.75 -10.29 -7.66
N ALA A 94 6.02 -9.08 -8.14
CA ALA A 94 5.80 -8.73 -9.54
C ALA A 94 6.66 -9.55 -10.52
N ARG A 95 7.90 -9.89 -10.16
CA ARG A 95 8.76 -10.80 -10.96
C ARG A 95 8.19 -12.22 -11.05
N ASN A 96 7.49 -12.64 -10.00
CA ASN A 96 6.84 -13.95 -9.92
C ASN A 96 5.37 -13.91 -10.38
N ASP A 97 4.97 -12.85 -11.11
CA ASP A 97 3.61 -12.59 -11.59
C ASP A 97 2.52 -12.68 -10.49
N ASN A 98 2.88 -12.36 -9.25
CA ASN A 98 1.97 -12.36 -8.12
C ASN A 98 1.52 -10.92 -7.79
N ARG A 99 0.26 -10.62 -8.11
CA ARG A 99 -0.35 -9.30 -7.88
C ARG A 99 -1.54 -9.35 -6.91
N LYS A 100 -1.58 -10.38 -6.07
CA LYS A 100 -2.65 -10.62 -5.10
C LYS A 100 -2.51 -9.71 -3.87
N ARG A 101 -3.44 -9.87 -2.92
CA ARG A 101 -3.46 -9.11 -1.66
C ARG A 101 -2.10 -9.16 -0.95
N TYR A 102 -1.71 -8.04 -0.35
CA TYR A 102 -0.42 -7.85 0.34
C TYR A 102 0.82 -7.75 -0.56
N THR A 103 0.68 -7.70 -1.89
CA THR A 103 1.83 -7.53 -2.81
C THR A 103 1.90 -6.17 -3.50
N GLY A 104 0.85 -5.34 -3.36
CA GLY A 104 0.76 -3.98 -3.93
C GLY A 104 1.62 -2.94 -3.20
N LEU A 105 1.63 -1.72 -3.73
CA LEU A 105 2.41 -0.57 -3.23
C LEU A 105 1.62 0.40 -2.35
N THR A 106 0.36 0.10 -2.07
CA THR A 106 -0.53 0.92 -1.25
C THR A 106 -0.81 0.21 0.06
N PHE A 107 -0.61 0.92 1.16
CA PHE A 107 -0.68 0.34 2.50
C PHE A 107 -1.74 1.07 3.34
N TRP A 108 -2.57 0.32 4.05
CA TRP A 108 -3.59 0.84 4.96
C TRP A 108 -2.96 1.15 6.32
N THR A 109 -2.05 2.12 6.30
CA THR A 109 -1.20 2.51 7.41
C THR A 109 -0.82 3.98 7.21
N PRO A 110 -0.72 4.79 8.28
CA PRO A 110 -0.84 4.46 9.70
C PRO A 110 -2.27 4.44 10.26
N ASN A 111 -2.44 3.83 11.45
CA ASN A 111 -3.59 4.10 12.30
C ASN A 111 -3.31 5.37 13.12
N ILE A 112 -4.06 6.43 12.87
CA ILE A 112 -3.92 7.74 13.53
C ILE A 112 -5.15 8.10 14.38
N ASN A 113 -6.02 7.12 14.66
CA ASN A 113 -7.10 7.31 15.60
C ASN A 113 -6.53 7.44 17.02
N ILE A 114 -7.13 8.30 17.84
CA ILE A 114 -6.71 8.52 19.22
C ILE A 114 -7.25 7.39 20.11
N PHE A 115 -6.38 6.78 20.92
CA PHE A 115 -6.76 5.80 21.94
C PHE A 115 -7.48 6.47 23.12
N ARG A 116 -8.73 6.89 22.87
CA ARG A 116 -9.53 7.69 23.81
C ARG A 116 -10.12 6.86 24.95
N ASP A 117 -10.74 5.74 24.61
CA ASP A 117 -11.32 4.82 25.60
C ASP A 117 -10.30 3.71 25.86
N PRO A 118 -9.80 3.53 27.10
CA PRO A 118 -8.75 2.57 27.40
C PRO A 118 -9.14 1.10 27.13
N ARG A 119 -10.42 0.81 26.88
CA ARG A 119 -10.91 -0.52 26.53
C ARG A 119 -10.83 -0.83 25.04
N TRP A 120 -10.51 0.15 24.20
CA TRP A 120 -10.43 -0.05 22.75
C TRP A 120 -9.29 -1.02 22.40
N GLY A 121 -9.62 -2.23 21.94
CA GLY A 121 -8.65 -3.29 21.63
C GLY A 121 -7.75 -3.06 20.42
N ARG A 122 -7.74 -1.84 19.84
CA ARG A 122 -6.85 -1.45 18.73
C ARG A 122 -6.08 -0.16 19.00
N GLY A 123 -6.09 0.30 20.26
CA GLY A 123 -5.35 1.48 20.70
C GLY A 123 -3.86 1.25 20.85
#